data_AF-A0A8J7P8W9-F1
#
_entry.id   AF-A0A8J7P8W9-F1
#
_cell.length_a   1.000
_cell.length_b   1.000
_cell.length_c   1.000
_cell.angle_alpha   90.00
_cell.angle_beta   90.00
_cell.angle_gamma   90.00
#
_symmetry.space_group_name_H-M   'P 1'
#
loop_
_entity.id
_entity.type
_entity.pdbx_description
1 polymer ?
#
loop_
_entity_poly.entity_id
_entity_poly.type
_entity_poly.pdbx_seq_one_letter_code
_entity_poly.pdbx_strand_id
1 'polypeptide(L)'
;MPSDISAVLIKVADPERFHLGSVVQNPRSVTTLDVEAACSNLSLSIVSGKGCENAEYMQLASDFIAYILQGYFLTMHQTGLFNRQITLFEALARIDTVEVKQMEKGFFSRSLLPALELNFKAGKAILARGLVLLSDIGNAEMSIVQRFLSDSAKLQNRQGIGVLRGYFIASPIESSYSAPAPHSCLSHLIKLTGGDSEVKSVAMYECLLPAPYFGHVNLINYNCQQEPQSSEEKAEFNLVYPYLKKTALK
;
A
#
# COMPACT_ATOMS: atom_id res chain seq x y z
N MET A 1 26.16 -2.91 3.20
CA MET A 1 25.60 -2.73 4.56
C MET A 1 24.09 -2.75 4.42
N PRO A 2 23.37 -3.70 5.04
CA PRO A 2 21.92 -3.54 5.20
C PRO A 2 21.70 -2.20 5.90
N SER A 3 20.74 -1.41 5.45
CA SER A 3 20.41 -0.14 6.09
C SER A 3 20.06 -0.38 7.56
N ASP A 4 20.59 0.45 8.48
CA ASP A 4 20.20 0.51 9.90
C ASP A 4 18.70 0.84 10.13
N ILE A 5 17.84 0.75 9.11
CA ILE A 5 16.44 1.19 9.15
C ILE A 5 15.56 -0.04 9.38
N SER A 6 14.54 0.10 10.23
CA SER A 6 13.53 -0.94 10.41
C SER A 6 12.90 -1.32 9.07
N ALA A 7 12.78 -2.61 8.79
CA ALA A 7 12.32 -3.09 7.50
C ALA A 7 11.57 -4.41 7.60
N VAL A 8 10.83 -4.74 6.55
CA VAL A 8 10.31 -6.08 6.29
C VAL A 8 10.99 -6.59 5.03
N LEU A 9 11.68 -7.72 5.15
CA LEU A 9 12.29 -8.42 4.04
C LEU A 9 11.26 -9.35 3.41
N ILE A 10 11.17 -9.33 2.08
CA ILE A 10 10.28 -10.18 1.30
C ILE A 10 11.14 -11.20 0.56
N LYS A 11 10.87 -12.47 0.80
CA LYS A 11 11.57 -13.59 0.14
C LYS A 11 10.56 -14.50 -0.53
N VAL A 12 10.97 -15.06 -1.67
CA VAL A 12 10.30 -16.22 -2.26
C VAL A 12 10.82 -17.45 -1.52
N ALA A 13 9.93 -18.18 -0.85
CA ALA A 13 10.30 -19.33 -0.02
C ALA A 13 10.86 -20.48 -0.87
N ASP A 14 10.26 -20.72 -2.04
CA ASP A 14 10.70 -21.70 -3.03
C ASP A 14 10.75 -21.06 -4.43
N PRO A 15 11.95 -20.71 -4.94
CA PRO A 15 12.10 -20.08 -6.25
C PRO A 15 11.65 -20.94 -7.44
N GLU A 16 11.55 -22.26 -7.26
CA GLU A 16 11.10 -23.19 -8.32
C GLU A 16 9.57 -23.26 -8.41
N ARG A 17 8.88 -22.79 -7.38
CA ARG A 17 7.41 -22.69 -7.36
C ARG A 17 6.93 -21.39 -7.99
N PHE A 18 5.63 -21.38 -8.28
CA PHE A 18 4.93 -20.20 -8.76
C PHE A 18 5.15 -19.01 -7.81
N HIS A 19 5.37 -17.83 -8.37
CA HIS A 19 5.64 -16.60 -7.62
C HIS A 19 5.02 -15.39 -8.34
N LEU A 20 4.92 -14.23 -7.67
CA LEU A 20 4.25 -13.05 -8.24
C LEU A 20 4.83 -12.61 -9.59
N GLY A 21 6.15 -12.75 -9.78
CA GLY A 21 6.80 -12.54 -11.08
C GLY A 21 6.21 -13.39 -12.22
N SER A 22 5.88 -14.66 -11.97
CA SER A 22 5.24 -15.54 -12.96
C SER A 22 3.82 -15.08 -13.29
N VAL A 23 3.08 -14.58 -12.29
CA VAL A 23 1.73 -14.03 -12.49
C VAL A 23 1.75 -12.85 -13.45
N VAL A 24 2.64 -11.88 -13.22
CA VAL A 24 2.68 -10.64 -14.03
C VAL A 24 3.25 -10.85 -15.43
N GLN A 25 4.05 -11.90 -15.66
CA GLN A 25 4.57 -12.22 -16.99
C GLN A 25 3.50 -12.75 -17.95
N ASN A 26 2.53 -13.53 -17.43
CA ASN A 26 1.48 -14.14 -18.26
C ASN A 26 0.09 -14.06 -17.60
N PRO A 27 -0.41 -12.85 -17.26
CA PRO A 27 -1.55 -12.69 -16.36
C PRO A 27 -2.86 -13.26 -16.89
N ARG A 28 -3.00 -13.42 -18.21
CA ARG A 28 -4.20 -13.99 -18.83
C ARG A 28 -4.27 -15.52 -18.75
N SER A 29 -3.14 -16.16 -18.51
CA SER A 29 -3.01 -17.61 -18.43
C SER A 29 -2.98 -18.13 -16.99
N VAL A 30 -3.08 -17.21 -16.02
CA VAL A 30 -2.95 -17.48 -14.59
C VAL A 30 -4.34 -17.60 -13.98
N THR A 31 -4.58 -18.67 -13.23
CA THR A 31 -5.83 -18.85 -12.49
C THR A 31 -5.76 -18.22 -11.11
N THR A 32 -6.91 -18.02 -10.45
CA THR A 32 -6.94 -17.55 -9.06
C THR A 32 -6.13 -18.45 -8.12
N LEU A 33 -6.16 -19.77 -8.32
CA LEU A 33 -5.40 -20.73 -7.53
C LEU A 33 -3.88 -20.54 -7.69
N ASP A 34 -3.43 -20.21 -8.91
CA ASP A 34 -2.02 -19.93 -9.16
C ASP A 34 -1.58 -18.63 -8.45
N VAL A 35 -2.45 -17.61 -8.40
CA VAL A 35 -2.17 -16.39 -7.64
C VAL A 35 -2.11 -16.68 -6.14
N GLU A 36 -3.04 -17.45 -5.60
CA GLU A 36 -3.01 -17.88 -4.19
C GLU A 36 -1.73 -18.65 -3.86
N ALA A 37 -1.29 -19.55 -4.75
CA ALA A 37 -0.03 -20.27 -4.62
C ALA A 37 1.18 -19.32 -4.64
N ALA A 38 1.21 -18.37 -5.56
CA ALA A 38 2.27 -17.35 -5.63
C ALA A 38 2.31 -16.46 -4.38
N CYS A 39 1.17 -16.05 -3.86
CA CYS A 39 1.05 -15.26 -2.63
C CYS A 39 1.53 -16.07 -1.42
N SER A 40 1.18 -17.35 -1.34
CA SER A 40 1.58 -18.26 -0.26
C SER A 40 3.08 -18.61 -0.28
N ASN A 41 3.74 -18.42 -1.41
CA ASN A 41 5.18 -18.60 -1.58
C ASN A 41 6.00 -17.39 -1.08
N LEU A 42 5.35 -16.34 -0.58
CA LEU A 42 6.03 -15.20 0.03
C LEU A 42 6.27 -15.43 1.52
N SER A 43 7.50 -15.18 1.96
CA SER A 43 7.90 -15.11 3.35
C SER A 43 8.28 -13.68 3.70
N LEU A 44 7.66 -13.14 4.75
CA LEU A 44 7.94 -11.82 5.29
C LEU A 44 8.75 -11.98 6.58
N SER A 45 9.81 -11.20 6.74
CA SER A 45 10.64 -11.20 7.95
C SER A 45 10.90 -9.78 8.43
N ILE A 46 10.51 -9.48 9.67
CA ILE A 46 10.77 -8.18 10.30
C ILE A 46 12.24 -8.09 10.68
N VAL A 47 12.87 -6.97 10.33
CA VAL A 47 14.22 -6.59 10.74
C VAL A 47 14.11 -5.29 11.51
N SER A 48 14.44 -5.34 12.79
CA SER A 48 14.44 -4.15 13.64
C SER A 48 15.63 -3.25 13.32
N GLY A 49 15.39 -1.95 13.33
CA GLY A 49 16.40 -0.91 13.14
C GLY A 49 15.91 0.43 13.67
N LYS A 50 16.50 1.50 13.15
CA LYS A 50 16.13 2.90 13.39
C LYS A 50 14.91 3.28 12.57
N GLY A 51 14.17 4.28 13.04
CA GLY A 51 13.05 4.90 12.31
C GLY A 51 11.68 4.37 12.72
N CYS A 52 11.54 3.10 13.08
CA CYS A 52 10.34 2.56 13.74
C CYS A 52 10.77 1.50 14.77
N GLU A 53 10.86 1.91 16.03
CA GLU A 53 11.32 1.05 17.13
C GLU A 53 10.14 0.39 17.88
N ASN A 54 8.92 0.88 17.67
CA ASN A 54 7.72 0.30 18.26
C ASN A 54 7.37 -1.02 17.54
N ALA A 55 7.34 -2.12 18.30
CA ALA A 55 7.07 -3.46 17.79
C ALA A 55 5.64 -3.63 17.24
N GLU A 56 4.64 -3.03 17.88
CA GLU A 56 3.23 -3.06 17.43
C GLU A 56 3.09 -2.35 16.07
N TYR A 57 3.79 -1.22 15.90
CA TYR A 57 3.81 -0.49 14.64
C TYR A 57 4.52 -1.27 13.53
N MET A 58 5.58 -2.00 13.88
CA MET A 58 6.25 -2.88 12.93
C MET A 58 5.37 -4.07 12.53
N GLN A 59 4.59 -4.62 13.46
CA GLN A 59 3.64 -5.67 13.16
C GLN A 59 2.51 -5.14 12.26
N LEU A 60 1.93 -3.99 12.57
CA LEU A 60 0.92 -3.33 11.74
C LEU A 60 1.44 -3.06 10.32
N ALA A 61 2.69 -2.59 10.19
CA ALA A 61 3.34 -2.40 8.90
C ALA A 61 3.52 -3.73 8.15
N SER A 62 3.92 -4.80 8.84
CA SER A 62 4.05 -6.15 8.27
C SER A 62 2.71 -6.68 7.75
N ASP A 63 1.63 -6.54 8.53
CA ASP A 63 0.29 -6.95 8.13
C ASP A 63 -0.20 -6.17 6.91
N PHE A 64 0.08 -4.87 6.86
CA PHE A 64 -0.23 -4.01 5.71
C PHE A 64 0.53 -4.43 4.44
N ILE A 65 1.82 -4.77 4.58
CA ILE A 65 2.64 -5.28 3.47
C ILE A 65 2.09 -6.62 2.97
N ALA A 66 1.74 -7.52 3.90
CA ALA A 66 1.12 -8.80 3.57
C ALA A 66 -0.19 -8.58 2.81
N TYR A 67 -1.03 -7.64 3.26
CA TYR A 67 -2.24 -7.27 2.54
C TYR A 67 -1.94 -6.80 1.11
N ILE A 68 -0.98 -5.90 0.91
CA ILE A 68 -0.66 -5.38 -0.44
C ILE A 68 -0.17 -6.49 -1.38
N LEU A 69 0.75 -7.34 -0.90
CA LEU A 69 1.40 -8.35 -1.73
C LEU A 69 0.59 -9.63 -1.91
N GLN A 70 -0.37 -9.89 -1.01
CA GLN A 70 -1.20 -11.08 -1.03
C GLN A 70 -2.67 -10.73 -1.31
N GLY A 71 -3.33 -10.06 -0.37
CA GLY A 71 -4.78 -9.79 -0.41
C GLY A 71 -5.20 -8.86 -1.55
N TYR A 72 -4.56 -7.70 -1.67
CA TYR A 72 -4.80 -6.73 -2.74
C TYR A 72 -4.42 -7.32 -4.11
N PHE A 73 -3.27 -8.00 -4.21
CA PHE A 73 -2.83 -8.65 -5.44
C PHE A 73 -3.88 -9.65 -5.95
N LEU A 74 -4.36 -10.52 -5.07
CA LEU A 74 -5.41 -11.50 -5.37
C LEU A 74 -6.73 -10.81 -5.76
N THR A 75 -7.17 -9.85 -4.95
CA THR A 75 -8.43 -9.12 -5.18
C THR A 75 -8.42 -8.44 -6.54
N MET A 76 -7.32 -7.76 -6.88
CA MET A 76 -7.22 -7.02 -8.13
C MET A 76 -7.12 -7.96 -9.33
N HIS A 77 -6.39 -9.08 -9.23
CA HIS A 77 -6.28 -10.08 -10.30
C HIS A 77 -7.65 -10.61 -10.76
N GLN A 78 -8.60 -10.75 -9.84
CA GLN A 78 -9.96 -11.16 -10.14
C GLN A 78 -10.78 -10.07 -10.86
N THR A 79 -10.19 -8.92 -11.17
CA THR A 79 -10.85 -7.78 -11.83
C THR A 79 -10.17 -7.38 -13.13
N GLY A 80 -10.90 -6.65 -13.97
CA GLY A 80 -10.32 -6.02 -15.17
C GLY A 80 -9.26 -4.93 -14.87
N LEU A 81 -9.11 -4.50 -13.61
CA LEU A 81 -8.14 -3.47 -13.23
C LEU A 81 -6.70 -4.01 -13.17
N PHE A 82 -6.50 -5.31 -12.89
CA PHE A 82 -5.16 -5.89 -12.84
C PHE A 82 -4.36 -5.62 -14.12
N ASN A 83 -4.96 -5.95 -15.27
CA ASN A 83 -4.33 -5.76 -16.57
C ASN A 83 -4.17 -4.27 -16.94
N ARG A 84 -5.08 -3.40 -16.47
CA ARG A 84 -4.99 -1.95 -16.70
C ARG A 84 -3.88 -1.30 -15.88
N GLN A 85 -3.59 -1.86 -14.71
CA GLN A 85 -2.56 -1.38 -13.80
C GLN A 85 -1.34 -2.32 -13.80
N ILE A 86 -1.06 -3.03 -14.90
CA ILE A 86 -0.03 -4.09 -14.93
C ILE A 86 1.35 -3.57 -14.47
N THR A 87 1.69 -2.32 -14.79
CA THR A 87 2.96 -1.70 -14.37
C THR A 87 3.08 -1.54 -12.85
N LEU A 88 1.97 -1.39 -12.13
CA LEU A 88 1.95 -1.45 -10.67
C LEU A 88 2.27 -2.87 -10.20
N PHE A 89 1.59 -3.88 -10.74
CA PHE A 89 1.79 -5.27 -10.31
C PHE A 89 3.19 -5.79 -10.65
N GLU A 90 3.76 -5.40 -11.80
CA GLU A 90 5.16 -5.64 -12.15
C GLU A 90 6.15 -4.95 -11.19
N ALA A 91 5.81 -3.76 -10.71
CA ALA A 91 6.57 -3.10 -9.64
C ALA A 91 6.45 -3.90 -8.34
N LEU A 92 5.23 -4.31 -7.95
CA LEU A 92 4.99 -5.04 -6.71
C LEU A 92 5.72 -6.40 -6.69
N ALA A 93 5.68 -7.13 -7.80
CA ALA A 93 6.31 -8.44 -7.95
C ALA A 93 7.84 -8.44 -7.83
N ARG A 94 8.49 -7.26 -7.91
CA ARG A 94 9.94 -7.08 -7.80
C ARG A 94 10.41 -6.62 -6.43
N ILE A 95 9.49 -6.33 -5.51
CA ILE A 95 9.84 -5.79 -4.20
C ILE A 95 10.56 -6.88 -3.38
N ASP A 96 11.74 -6.54 -2.87
CA ASP A 96 12.54 -7.41 -1.98
C ASP A 96 12.57 -6.90 -0.54
N THR A 97 12.33 -5.60 -0.34
CA THR A 97 12.47 -4.93 0.95
C THR A 97 11.43 -3.83 1.09
N VAL A 98 10.85 -3.69 2.27
CA VAL A 98 10.04 -2.52 2.63
C VAL A 98 10.66 -1.83 3.83
N GLU A 99 11.20 -0.64 3.63
CA GLU A 99 11.68 0.19 4.75
C GLU A 99 10.48 0.83 5.46
N VAL A 100 10.47 0.78 6.78
CA VAL A 100 9.41 1.33 7.63
C VAL A 100 9.98 2.42 8.52
N LYS A 101 9.35 3.60 8.51
CA LYS A 101 9.71 4.74 9.36
C LYS A 101 8.47 5.38 9.91
N GLN A 102 8.49 5.78 11.17
CA GLN A 102 7.47 6.70 11.67
C GLN A 102 7.75 8.10 11.11
N MET A 103 6.70 8.77 10.64
CA MET A 103 6.81 10.12 10.09
C MET A 103 7.28 11.10 11.18
N GLU A 104 8.16 12.02 10.82
CA GLU A 104 8.66 13.06 11.72
C GLU A 104 8.28 14.45 11.19
N LYS A 105 8.00 15.40 12.07
CA LYS A 105 7.84 16.83 11.76
C LYS A 105 8.85 17.66 12.54
N GLY A 106 9.29 18.76 11.94
CA GLY A 106 10.20 19.72 12.57
C GLY A 106 11.66 19.53 12.16
N PHE A 107 12.35 20.65 11.94
CA PHE A 107 13.77 20.68 11.57
C PHE A 107 14.70 20.67 12.78
N PHE A 108 14.31 21.34 13.88
CA PHE A 108 15.11 21.51 15.09
C PHE A 108 14.71 20.57 16.23
N SER A 109 13.39 20.39 16.45
CA SER A 109 12.85 19.33 17.28
C SER A 109 12.01 18.41 16.40
N ARG A 110 12.43 17.14 16.29
CA ARG A 110 11.70 16.13 15.55
C ARG A 110 10.61 15.57 16.45
N SER A 111 9.37 15.90 16.14
CA SER A 111 8.20 15.28 16.74
C SER A 111 7.73 14.13 15.85
N LEU A 112 7.49 12.97 16.45
CA LEU A 112 6.86 11.84 15.77
C LEU A 112 5.41 12.21 15.44
N LEU A 113 5.00 11.88 14.22
CA LEU A 113 3.62 11.97 13.76
C LEU A 113 2.95 10.60 13.89
N PRO A 114 1.62 10.57 14.06
CA PRO A 114 0.84 9.33 14.16
C PRO A 114 0.65 8.67 12.78
N ALA A 115 1.75 8.39 12.09
CA ALA A 115 1.75 7.76 10.78
C ALA A 115 3.07 7.05 10.48
N LEU A 116 2.99 5.93 9.78
CA LEU A 116 4.12 5.17 9.27
C LEU A 116 4.26 5.39 7.77
N GLU A 117 5.48 5.68 7.32
CA GLU A 117 5.88 5.69 5.93
C GLU A 117 6.58 4.38 5.59
N LEU A 118 6.12 3.76 4.50
CA LEU A 118 6.67 2.55 3.95
C LEU A 118 7.25 2.82 2.56
N ASN A 119 8.49 2.42 2.32
CA ASN A 119 9.12 2.51 1.01
C ASN A 119 9.36 1.10 0.48
N PHE A 120 8.58 0.71 -0.53
CA PHE A 120 8.69 -0.60 -1.16
C PHE A 120 9.78 -0.57 -2.21
N LYS A 121 10.83 -1.37 -2.01
CA LYS A 121 12.09 -1.28 -2.74
C LYS A 121 12.40 -2.54 -3.54
N ALA A 122 13.03 -2.32 -4.68
CA ALA A 122 13.77 -3.33 -5.43
C ALA A 122 15.23 -2.84 -5.53
N GLY A 123 16.10 -3.41 -4.72
CA GLY A 123 17.45 -2.87 -4.49
C GLY A 123 17.42 -1.41 -4.00
N LYS A 124 17.91 -0.47 -4.81
CA LYS A 124 17.99 0.97 -4.45
C LYS A 124 16.76 1.78 -4.88
N ALA A 125 15.97 1.27 -5.82
CA ALA A 125 14.80 1.98 -6.34
C ALA A 125 13.61 1.80 -5.39
N ILE A 126 12.83 2.87 -5.19
CA ILE A 126 11.55 2.78 -4.48
C ILE A 126 10.50 2.70 -5.59
N LEU A 127 9.73 1.62 -5.63
CA LEU A 127 8.77 1.32 -6.69
C LEU A 127 7.33 1.62 -6.26
N ALA A 128 7.05 1.60 -4.97
CA ALA A 128 5.79 2.05 -4.39
C ALA A 128 6.01 2.67 -3.02
N ARG A 129 5.05 3.48 -2.56
CA ARG A 129 5.03 4.04 -1.20
C ARG A 129 3.75 3.67 -0.47
N GLY A 130 3.89 3.41 0.82
CA GLY A 130 2.79 3.20 1.75
C GLY A 130 2.75 4.31 2.81
N LEU A 131 1.54 4.65 3.24
CA LEU A 131 1.26 5.49 4.39
C LEU A 131 0.24 4.74 5.25
N VAL A 132 0.60 4.41 6.49
CA VAL A 132 -0.35 3.85 7.47
C VAL A 132 -0.60 4.90 8.54
N LEU A 133 -1.80 5.46 8.57
CA LEU A 133 -2.24 6.39 9.60
C LEU A 133 -2.54 5.62 10.88
N LEU A 134 -2.10 6.10 12.04
CA LEU A 134 -2.32 5.43 13.32
C LEU A 134 -3.65 5.87 13.96
N SER A 135 -4.12 5.13 14.97
CA SER A 135 -5.42 5.35 15.61
C SER A 135 -5.55 6.72 16.31
N ASP A 136 -4.43 7.34 16.69
CA ASP A 136 -4.35 8.65 17.33
C ASP A 136 -4.18 9.81 16.34
N ILE A 137 -4.41 9.59 15.05
CA ILE A 137 -4.26 10.59 13.97
C ILE A 137 -5.08 11.87 14.19
N GLY A 138 -6.28 11.73 14.76
CA GLY A 138 -7.23 12.83 14.97
C GLY A 138 -7.39 13.74 13.75
N ASN A 139 -7.39 15.05 13.98
CA ASN A 139 -7.57 16.04 12.90
C ASN A 139 -6.33 16.23 11.99
N ALA A 140 -5.24 15.51 12.22
CA ALA A 140 -3.99 15.67 11.46
C ALA A 140 -3.98 14.89 10.14
N GLU A 141 -4.94 13.99 9.92
CA GLU A 141 -5.04 13.08 8.76
C GLU A 141 -4.71 13.76 7.44
N MET A 142 -5.49 14.76 7.05
CA MET A 142 -5.36 15.38 5.72
C MET A 142 -4.00 16.06 5.55
N SER A 143 -3.47 16.68 6.61
CA SER A 143 -2.16 17.32 6.55
C SER A 143 -1.04 16.31 6.34
N ILE A 144 -1.18 15.12 6.92
CA ILE A 144 -0.23 14.01 6.78
C ILE A 144 -0.34 13.38 5.39
N VAL A 145 -1.55 13.13 4.89
CA VAL A 145 -1.78 12.61 3.52
C VAL A 145 -1.22 13.58 2.48
N GLN A 146 -1.50 14.87 2.59
CA GLN A 146 -0.96 15.88 1.67
C GLN A 146 0.56 15.94 1.70
N ARG A 147 1.16 15.84 2.89
CA ARG A 147 2.61 15.79 3.02
C ARG A 147 3.20 14.55 2.37
N PHE A 148 2.63 13.38 2.64
CA PHE A 148 3.04 12.11 2.02
C PHE A 148 3.00 12.19 0.50
N LEU A 149 1.91 12.71 -0.08
CA LEU A 149 1.80 12.92 -1.52
C LEU A 149 2.85 13.94 -2.01
N SER A 150 3.02 15.08 -1.34
CA SER A 150 4.05 16.07 -1.74
C SER A 150 5.45 15.47 -1.75
N ASP A 151 5.82 14.69 -0.73
CA ASP A 151 7.13 14.05 -0.66
C ASP A 151 7.28 12.93 -1.68
N SER A 152 6.18 12.24 -2.01
CA SER A 152 6.11 11.26 -3.09
C SER A 152 6.36 11.88 -4.46
N ALA A 153 5.77 13.04 -4.75
CA ALA A 153 6.01 13.80 -5.97
C ALA A 153 7.47 14.23 -6.11
N LYS A 154 8.09 14.70 -5.02
CA LYS A 154 9.52 15.04 -5.00
C LYS A 154 10.39 13.80 -5.25
N LEU A 155 10.03 12.66 -4.66
CA LEU A 155 10.75 11.41 -4.87
C LEU A 155 10.65 10.94 -6.33
N GLN A 156 9.45 10.99 -6.93
CA GLN A 156 9.22 10.67 -8.33
C GLN A 156 10.16 11.47 -9.24
N ASN A 157 10.22 12.80 -9.03
CA ASN A 157 11.09 13.68 -9.81
C ASN A 157 12.58 13.36 -9.63
N ARG A 158 13.00 12.94 -8.43
CA ARG A 158 14.39 12.57 -8.13
C ARG A 158 14.80 11.23 -8.73
N GLN A 159 13.91 10.24 -8.73
CA GLN A 159 14.21 8.88 -9.23
C GLN A 159 13.97 8.74 -10.74
N GLY A 160 13.17 9.63 -11.33
CA GLY A 160 12.79 9.60 -12.73
C GLY A 160 11.29 9.31 -12.92
N ILE A 161 10.68 9.93 -13.94
CA ILE A 161 9.26 9.76 -14.24
C ILE A 161 8.94 8.30 -14.56
N GLY A 162 7.89 7.76 -13.95
CA GLY A 162 7.49 6.37 -14.05
C GLY A 162 8.30 5.37 -13.21
N VAL A 163 9.18 5.78 -12.30
CA VAL A 163 9.81 4.80 -11.38
C VAL A 163 8.85 4.37 -10.27
N LEU A 164 8.23 5.31 -9.56
CA LEU A 164 7.17 5.01 -8.60
C LEU A 164 5.86 4.71 -9.35
N ARG A 165 5.23 3.59 -9.02
CA ARG A 165 4.02 3.09 -9.71
C ARG A 165 2.80 3.02 -8.80
N GLY A 166 2.98 3.03 -7.48
CA GLY A 166 1.90 2.83 -6.52
C GLY A 166 2.02 3.68 -5.26
N TYR A 167 0.87 4.14 -4.78
CA TYR A 167 0.67 4.83 -3.52
C TYR A 167 -0.43 4.11 -2.75
N PHE A 168 -0.14 3.64 -1.53
CA PHE A 168 -1.10 2.94 -0.69
C PHE A 168 -1.29 3.73 0.59
N ILE A 169 -2.52 4.17 0.87
CA ILE A 169 -2.85 4.95 2.07
C ILE A 169 -3.82 4.10 2.89
N ALA A 170 -3.41 3.70 4.09
CA ALA A 170 -4.22 2.97 5.04
C ALA A 170 -4.70 3.89 6.17
N SER A 171 -6.00 3.87 6.44
CA SER A 171 -6.64 4.61 7.53
C SER A 171 -7.37 3.65 8.49
N PRO A 172 -7.34 3.89 9.81
CA PRO A 172 -8.13 3.08 10.74
C PRO A 172 -9.63 3.32 10.53
N ILE A 173 -10.45 2.29 10.75
CA ILE A 173 -11.91 2.40 10.85
C ILE A 173 -12.25 2.82 12.27
N GLU A 174 -12.79 4.03 12.47
CA GLU A 174 -13.35 4.39 13.78
C GLU A 174 -14.53 3.46 14.09
N SER A 175 -14.44 2.75 15.22
CA SER A 175 -15.34 1.68 15.64
C SER A 175 -16.80 2.08 15.89
N SER A 176 -17.20 3.33 15.61
CA SER A 176 -18.53 3.85 16.00
C SER A 176 -19.45 4.32 14.89
N TYR A 177 -19.03 4.40 13.61
CA TYR A 177 -19.97 4.80 12.55
C TYR A 177 -19.79 4.06 11.23
N SER A 178 -20.93 3.69 10.67
CA SER A 178 -21.20 3.21 9.31
C SER A 178 -20.87 4.25 8.23
N ALA A 179 -19.80 5.02 8.41
CA ALA A 179 -19.32 5.99 7.43
C ALA A 179 -18.15 5.36 6.65
N PRO A 180 -18.18 5.38 5.31
CA PRO A 180 -17.03 4.97 4.52
C PRO A 180 -15.84 5.88 4.88
N ALA A 181 -14.60 5.43 4.62
CA ALA A 181 -13.35 6.15 4.88
C ALA A 181 -13.49 7.68 4.91
N PRO A 182 -12.83 8.38 5.87
CA PRO A 182 -13.03 9.80 6.14
C PRO A 182 -13.26 10.57 4.85
N HIS A 183 -14.50 11.07 4.70
CA HIS A 183 -15.03 11.61 3.45
C HIS A 183 -14.07 12.61 2.77
N SER A 184 -13.21 13.28 3.53
CA SER A 184 -12.20 14.23 3.08
C SER A 184 -11.07 13.60 2.27
N CYS A 185 -10.41 12.54 2.76
CA CYS A 185 -9.25 11.93 2.08
C CYS A 185 -9.68 11.26 0.78
N LEU A 186 -10.73 10.44 0.85
CA LEU A 186 -11.32 9.82 -0.32
C LEU A 186 -11.78 10.86 -1.37
N SER A 187 -12.53 11.89 -0.95
CA SER A 187 -12.96 12.95 -1.88
C SER A 187 -11.78 13.70 -2.48
N HIS A 188 -10.72 13.91 -1.70
CA HIS A 188 -9.50 14.54 -2.17
C HIS A 188 -8.81 13.69 -3.25
N LEU A 189 -8.65 12.38 -3.02
CA LEU A 189 -8.05 11.46 -3.99
C LEU A 189 -8.87 11.35 -5.28
N ILE A 190 -10.20 11.25 -5.18
CA ILE A 190 -11.09 11.24 -6.35
C ILE A 190 -10.86 12.50 -7.19
N LYS A 191 -10.88 13.68 -6.56
CA LYS A 191 -10.60 14.96 -7.24
C LYS A 191 -9.22 14.96 -7.90
N LEU A 192 -8.19 14.49 -7.20
CA LEU A 192 -6.82 14.43 -7.74
C LEU A 192 -6.69 13.51 -8.96
N THR A 193 -7.44 12.40 -9.01
CA THR A 193 -7.46 11.50 -10.17
C THR A 193 -8.30 12.01 -11.35
N GLY A 194 -8.74 13.27 -11.31
CA GLY A 194 -9.52 13.89 -12.37
C GLY A 194 -11.01 13.52 -12.35
N GLY A 195 -11.51 13.06 -11.20
CA GLY A 195 -12.94 12.89 -10.97
C GLY A 195 -13.61 14.24 -10.73
N ASP A 196 -14.10 14.87 -11.79
CA ASP A 196 -15.24 15.78 -11.67
C ASP A 196 -16.50 14.91 -11.56
N SER A 197 -17.44 15.27 -10.68
CA SER A 197 -18.58 14.41 -10.32
C SER A 197 -19.50 14.01 -11.49
N GLU A 198 -19.35 14.64 -12.66
CA GLU A 198 -20.19 14.45 -13.83
C GLU A 198 -19.53 13.64 -14.97
N VAL A 199 -18.20 13.46 -14.96
CA VAL A 199 -17.48 12.70 -16.00
C VAL A 199 -16.58 11.65 -15.36
N LYS A 200 -17.03 10.39 -15.40
CA LYS A 200 -16.21 9.24 -14.96
C LYS A 200 -15.13 8.95 -16.00
N SER A 201 -13.97 9.60 -15.86
CA SER A 201 -12.80 9.31 -16.70
C SER A 201 -12.25 7.91 -16.42
N VAL A 202 -11.60 7.29 -17.40
CA VAL A 202 -10.92 6.00 -17.23
C VAL A 202 -9.84 6.09 -16.14
N ALA A 203 -9.19 7.25 -16.00
CA ALA A 203 -8.18 7.52 -14.98
C ALA A 203 -8.74 7.44 -13.54
N MET A 204 -10.01 7.78 -13.32
CA MET A 204 -10.68 7.61 -12.03
C MET A 204 -10.83 6.11 -11.69
N TYR A 205 -11.20 5.28 -12.66
CA TYR A 205 -11.31 3.83 -12.45
C TYR A 205 -9.96 3.15 -12.24
N GLU A 206 -8.94 3.63 -12.93
CA GLU A 206 -7.56 3.17 -12.79
C GLU A 206 -6.84 3.83 -11.60
N CYS A 207 -7.50 4.75 -10.87
CA CYS A 207 -6.95 5.52 -9.77
C CYS A 207 -5.60 6.16 -10.07
N LEU A 208 -5.38 6.61 -11.30
CA LEU A 208 -4.10 7.15 -11.73
C LEU A 208 -3.97 8.60 -11.30
N LEU A 209 -2.97 8.91 -10.46
CA LEU A 209 -2.62 10.28 -10.15
C LEU A 209 -1.90 10.91 -11.36
N PRO A 210 -2.29 12.13 -11.78
CA PRO A 210 -1.66 12.83 -12.89
C PRO A 210 -0.23 13.28 -12.52
N ALA A 211 0.42 14.03 -13.41
CA ALA A 211 1.67 14.70 -13.08
C ALA A 211 1.54 15.49 -11.76
N PRO A 212 2.57 15.51 -10.90
CA PRO A 212 3.90 14.90 -11.07
C PRO A 212 4.01 13.44 -10.62
N TYR A 213 2.91 12.77 -10.26
CA TYR A 213 2.92 11.45 -9.62
C TYR A 213 3.07 10.31 -10.63
N PHE A 214 2.20 10.26 -11.65
CA PHE A 214 2.18 9.21 -12.68
C PHE A 214 2.10 7.77 -12.10
N GLY A 215 1.35 7.58 -11.02
CA GLY A 215 1.20 6.30 -10.34
C GLY A 215 -0.19 6.10 -9.74
N HIS A 216 -0.53 4.85 -9.45
CA HIS A 216 -1.87 4.46 -8.98
C HIS A 216 -2.00 4.68 -7.48
N VAL A 217 -3.06 5.37 -7.05
CA VAL A 217 -3.36 5.58 -5.63
C VAL A 217 -4.45 4.64 -5.15
N ASN A 218 -4.21 4.01 -4.00
CA ASN A 218 -5.12 3.08 -3.37
C ASN A 218 -5.40 3.55 -1.95
N LEU A 219 -6.69 3.68 -1.61
CA LEU A 219 -7.13 3.96 -0.25
C LEU A 219 -7.61 2.66 0.38
N ILE A 220 -7.12 2.38 1.58
CA ILE A 220 -7.33 1.16 2.33
C ILE A 220 -7.82 1.55 3.72
N ASN A 221 -8.78 0.81 4.24
CA ASN A 221 -9.20 0.91 5.62
C ASN A 221 -8.70 -0.30 6.39
N TYR A 222 -8.44 -0.13 7.69
CA TYR A 222 -8.08 -1.25 8.54
C TYR A 222 -8.72 -1.21 9.92
N ASN A 223 -8.87 -2.37 10.52
CA ASN A 223 -9.30 -2.52 11.91
C ASN A 223 -8.34 -3.49 12.61
N CYS A 224 -7.94 -3.16 13.83
CA CYS A 224 -7.18 -4.10 14.67
C CYS A 224 -8.21 -5.00 15.37
N GLN A 225 -8.30 -6.26 14.93
CA GLN A 225 -9.11 -7.25 15.62
C GLN A 225 -8.22 -8.08 16.54
N GLN A 226 -8.64 -8.24 17.80
CA GLN A 226 -8.12 -9.33 18.64
C GLN A 226 -8.79 -10.62 18.17
N GLU A 227 -8.02 -11.54 17.60
CA GLU A 227 -8.52 -12.86 17.27
C GLU A 227 -8.91 -13.60 18.59
N PRO A 228 -10.12 -14.16 18.72
CA PRO A 228 -10.60 -14.73 19.99
C PRO A 228 -9.76 -15.89 20.56
N GLN A 229 -8.84 -16.45 19.76
CA GLN A 229 -8.04 -17.64 20.11
C GLN A 229 -6.53 -17.44 19.92
N SER A 230 -6.10 -16.22 19.59
CA SER A 230 -4.72 -15.86 19.32
C SER A 230 -4.32 -14.68 20.22
N SER A 231 -3.14 -14.75 20.83
CA SER A 231 -2.56 -13.61 21.56
C SER A 231 -1.97 -12.54 20.63
N GLU A 232 -1.99 -12.78 19.32
CA GLU A 232 -1.48 -11.86 18.30
C GLU A 232 -2.63 -10.99 17.76
N GLU A 233 -2.54 -9.68 18.00
CA GLU A 233 -3.39 -8.71 17.32
C GLU A 233 -2.99 -8.63 15.85
N LYS A 234 -3.94 -8.89 14.95
CA LYS A 234 -3.74 -8.81 13.51
C LYS A 234 -4.64 -7.73 12.93
N ALA A 235 -4.06 -6.87 12.10
CA ALA A 235 -4.84 -5.85 11.40
C ALA A 235 -5.50 -6.45 10.15
N GLU A 236 -6.81 -6.25 10.03
CA GLU A 236 -7.58 -6.62 8.85
C GLU A 236 -7.72 -5.39 7.93
N PHE A 237 -7.31 -5.54 6.67
CA PHE A 237 -7.29 -4.45 5.68
C PHE A 237 -8.31 -4.66 4.57
N ASN A 238 -8.90 -3.57 4.10
CA ASN A 238 -9.94 -3.58 3.07
C ASN A 238 -9.75 -2.42 2.08
N LEU A 239 -9.83 -2.70 0.78
CA LEU A 239 -9.71 -1.69 -0.27
C LEU A 239 -10.97 -0.80 -0.31
N VAL A 240 -10.76 0.50 -0.26
CA VAL A 240 -11.82 1.53 -0.35
C VAL A 240 -11.81 2.20 -1.73
N TYR A 241 -10.63 2.45 -2.29
CA TYR A 241 -10.46 3.09 -3.58
C TYR A 241 -9.33 2.40 -4.37
N PRO A 242 -9.55 1.96 -5.63
CA PRO A 242 -10.78 2.06 -6.42
C PRO A 242 -11.97 1.33 -5.80
N TYR A 243 -13.18 1.83 -6.04
CA TYR A 243 -14.40 1.16 -5.64
C TYR A 243 -14.66 -0.08 -6.50
N LEU A 244 -14.31 -1.25 -5.96
CA LEU A 244 -14.68 -2.54 -6.54
C LEU A 244 -16.12 -2.88 -6.10
N LYS A 245 -17.11 -2.60 -6.96
CA LYS A 245 -18.47 -3.14 -6.71
C LYS A 245 -18.40 -4.67 -6.79
N LYS A 246 -18.98 -5.38 -5.80
CA LYS A 246 -19.14 -6.85 -5.76
C LYS A 246 -19.72 -7.46 -7.06
N THR A 247 -20.35 -6.67 -7.93
CA THR A 247 -20.85 -7.10 -9.24
C THR A 247 -19.79 -7.32 -10.32
N ALA A 248 -18.50 -6.99 -10.07
CA ALA A 248 -17.39 -7.35 -10.96
C ALA A 248 -16.84 -8.75 -10.70
N LEU A 249 -17.38 -9.47 -9.71
CA LEU A 249 -17.05 -10.85 -9.34
C LEU A 249 -18.23 -11.77 -9.71
N LYS A 250 -18.51 -11.90 -10.99
CA LYS A 250 -19.28 -13.03 -11.56
C LYS A 250 -18.78 -13.31 -12.97
#